data_AF-A0A0A2M1D5-F1
#
_entry.id   AF-A0A0A2M1D5-F1
#
_cell.length_a   1.000
_cell.length_b   1.000
_cell.length_c   1.000
_cell.angle_alpha   90.00
_cell.angle_beta   90.00
_cell.angle_gamma   90.00
#
_symmetry.space_group_name_H-M   'P 1'
#
loop_
_entity.id
_entity.type
_entity.pdbx_description
1 polymer ?
#
loop_
_entity_poly.entity_id
_entity_poly.type
_entity_poly.pdbx_seq_one_letter_code
_entity_poly.pdbx_strand_id
1 'polypeptide(L)'
;MKFNPVTTAIAIALGALIAYGFYSFNDNALKVLLSLGSFLILSICLVFTIGGSYSYYSTNVNVRSTSLLFFTVAFISHFIFSFTQFSASVYIVTHGILLLLYVLVLYKLTRSI
;
A
#
# COMPACT_ATOMS: atom_id res chain seq x y z
N MET A 1 -5.38 6.27 -18.04
CA MET A 1 -5.03 6.72 -16.67
C MET A 1 -4.23 8.00 -16.78
N LYS A 2 -4.56 9.03 -16.00
CA LYS A 2 -3.70 10.21 -15.85
C LYS A 2 -3.29 10.32 -14.40
N PHE A 3 -1.99 10.26 -14.14
CA PHE A 3 -1.44 10.51 -12.81
C PHE A 3 -1.17 12.00 -12.66
N ASN A 4 -1.70 12.61 -11.61
CA ASN A 4 -1.34 13.98 -11.29
C ASN A 4 -0.03 13.95 -10.48
N PRO A 5 1.04 14.61 -10.95
CA PRO A 5 2.35 14.54 -10.30
C PRO A 5 2.31 15.06 -8.86
N VAL A 6 1.47 16.07 -8.56
CA VAL A 6 1.34 16.66 -7.22
C VAL A 6 0.72 15.66 -6.24
N THR A 7 -0.41 15.05 -6.60
CA THR A 7 -1.08 14.09 -5.72
C THR A 7 -0.31 12.79 -5.58
N THR A 8 0.45 12.40 -6.61
CA THR A 8 1.38 11.27 -6.55
C THR A 8 2.53 11.54 -5.59
N ALA A 9 3.10 12.76 -5.59
CA ALA A 9 4.15 13.15 -4.65
C ALA A 9 3.65 13.15 -3.19
N ILE A 10 2.42 13.65 -2.94
CA ILE A 10 1.79 13.61 -1.61
C ILE A 10 1.58 12.16 -1.15
N ALA A 11 1.11 11.28 -2.05
CA ALA A 11 0.94 9.86 -1.75
C ALA A 11 2.24 9.17 -1.33
N ILE A 12 3.34 9.46 -2.03
CA ILE A 12 4.67 8.93 -1.70
C ILE A 12 5.16 9.49 -0.36
N ALA A 13 4.99 10.80 -0.13
CA ALA A 13 5.38 11.45 1.13
C ALA A 13 4.63 10.89 2.34
N LEU A 14 3.32 10.63 2.20
CA LEU A 14 2.51 9.97 3.23
C LEU A 14 2.97 8.54 3.49
N GLY A 15 3.26 7.76 2.44
CA GLY A 15 3.85 6.43 2.57
C GLY A 15 5.17 6.45 3.33
N ALA A 16 6.04 7.43 3.04
CA ALA A 16 7.33 7.62 3.71
C ALA A 16 7.18 7.95 5.20
N LEU A 17 6.26 8.85 5.54
CA LEU A 17 5.95 9.21 6.94
C LEU A 17 5.46 8.01 7.74
N ILE A 18 4.56 7.20 7.16
CA ILE A 18 4.04 6.01 7.82
C ILE A 18 5.15 4.97 8.02
N ALA A 19 5.97 4.73 6.99
CA ALA A 19 7.10 3.81 7.07
C ALA A 19 8.16 4.23 8.09
N TYR A 20 8.41 5.54 8.22
CA TYR A 20 9.29 6.10 9.25
C TYR A 20 8.71 5.88 10.65
N GLY A 21 7.39 6.04 10.81
CA GLY A 21 6.69 5.69 12.05
C GLY A 21 6.98 4.24 12.46
N PHE A 22 6.78 3.29 11.55
CA PHE A 22 7.08 1.87 11.83
C PHE A 22 8.56 1.59 12.10
N TYR A 23 9.48 2.32 11.47
CA TYR A 23 10.91 2.22 11.75
C TYR A 23 11.27 2.73 13.15
N SER A 24 10.71 3.86 13.57
CA SER A 24 11.01 4.48 14.87
C SER A 24 10.46 3.70 16.06
N PHE A 25 9.39 2.91 15.88
CA PHE A 25 8.79 2.11 16.94
C PHE A 25 9.40 0.71 17.09
N ASN A 26 10.20 0.24 16.12
CA ASN A 26 10.79 -1.11 16.14
C ASN A 26 12.30 -1.08 16.36
N ASP A 27 12.78 -1.56 17.52
CA ASP A 27 14.22 -1.75 17.79
C ASP A 27 14.78 -3.10 17.30
N ASN A 28 13.96 -3.88 16.59
CA ASN A 28 14.28 -5.24 16.21
C ASN A 28 15.14 -5.32 14.93
N ALA A 29 15.89 -6.42 14.73
CA ALA A 29 16.71 -6.63 13.53
C ALA A 29 15.88 -6.61 12.21
N LEU A 30 14.59 -6.91 12.30
CA LEU A 30 13.64 -6.91 11.19
C LEU A 30 13.03 -5.53 10.89
N LYS A 31 13.38 -4.47 11.65
CA LYS A 31 12.79 -3.13 11.53
C LYS A 31 12.93 -2.53 10.13
N VAL A 32 14.06 -2.78 9.48
CA VAL A 32 14.36 -2.26 8.13
C VAL A 32 13.48 -2.94 7.09
N LEU A 33 13.28 -4.26 7.22
CA LEU A 33 12.43 -5.05 6.32
C LEU A 33 10.94 -4.67 6.52
N LEU A 34 10.54 -4.45 7.77
CA LEU A 34 9.18 -4.02 8.11
C LEU A 34 8.88 -2.62 7.53
N SER A 35 9.80 -1.69 7.70
CA SER A 35 9.69 -0.31 7.19
C SER A 35 9.70 -0.25 5.66
N LEU A 36 10.61 -0.96 4.98
CA LEU A 36 10.65 -1.00 3.51
C LEU A 36 9.41 -1.66 2.91
N GLY A 37 8.95 -2.77 3.49
CA GLY A 37 7.75 -3.47 3.03
C GLY A 37 6.49 -2.61 3.16
N SER A 38 6.31 -1.97 4.33
CA SER A 38 5.20 -1.05 4.58
C SER A 38 5.27 0.19 3.69
N PHE A 39 6.46 0.76 3.47
CA PHE A 39 6.65 1.87 2.54
C PHE A 39 6.14 1.54 1.14
N LEU A 40 6.60 0.42 0.57
CA LEU A 40 6.25 0.04 -0.80
C LEU A 40 4.74 -0.19 -0.94
N ILE A 41 4.14 -0.99 -0.07
CA ILE A 41 2.72 -1.34 -0.16
C ILE A 41 1.83 -0.12 0.06
N LEU A 42 2.10 0.68 1.09
CA LEU A 42 1.27 1.83 1.43
C LEU A 42 1.42 2.96 0.40
N SER A 43 2.64 3.23 -0.07
CA SER A 43 2.88 4.23 -1.12
C SER A 43 2.16 3.84 -2.41
N ILE A 44 2.25 2.58 -2.84
CA ILE A 44 1.55 2.11 -4.05
C ILE A 44 0.04 2.26 -3.88
N CYS A 45 -0.54 1.83 -2.76
CA CYS A 45 -1.97 1.99 -2.51
C CYS A 45 -2.42 3.46 -2.51
N LEU A 46 -1.65 4.35 -1.88
CA LEU A 46 -1.94 5.79 -1.84
C LEU A 46 -1.86 6.44 -3.23
N VAL A 47 -0.88 6.03 -4.05
CA VAL A 47 -0.73 6.52 -5.43
C VAL A 47 -1.94 6.15 -6.28
N PHE A 48 -2.45 4.92 -6.17
CA PHE A 48 -3.66 4.52 -6.89
C PHE A 48 -4.95 5.11 -6.31
N THR A 49 -4.96 5.44 -5.01
CA THR A 49 -6.11 6.08 -4.34
C THR A 49 -6.25 7.57 -4.69
N ILE A 50 -5.14 8.33 -4.67
CA ILE A 50 -5.19 9.81 -4.76
C ILE A 50 -4.46 10.32 -6.02
N GLY A 51 -3.44 9.59 -6.48
CA GLY A 51 -2.63 9.94 -7.66
C GLY A 51 -3.33 9.68 -8.99
N GLY A 52 -4.12 8.60 -9.07
CA GLY A 52 -4.81 8.19 -10.30
C GLY A 52 -6.09 8.99 -10.57
N SER A 53 -6.20 9.58 -11.76
CA SER A 53 -7.47 10.06 -12.33
C SER A 53 -7.88 9.19 -13.53
N TYR A 54 -9.16 8.85 -13.56
CA TYR A 54 -9.78 7.97 -14.56
C TYR A 54 -10.88 8.73 -15.31
N SER A 55 -11.02 8.49 -16.62
CA SER A 55 -11.99 9.20 -17.46
C SER A 55 -13.45 8.93 -17.08
N TYR A 56 -13.74 7.77 -16.49
CA TYR A 56 -15.08 7.39 -16.05
C TYR A 56 -15.20 7.52 -14.53
N TYR A 57 -16.28 8.17 -14.08
CA TYR A 57 -16.57 8.41 -12.65
C TYR A 57 -16.71 7.09 -11.85
N SER A 58 -17.41 6.10 -12.41
CA SER A 58 -17.59 4.78 -11.78
C SER A 58 -16.27 4.02 -11.57
N THR A 59 -15.36 4.09 -12.54
CA THR A 59 -14.02 3.49 -12.45
C THR A 59 -13.17 4.18 -11.39
N ASN A 60 -13.26 5.51 -11.30
CA ASN A 60 -12.53 6.28 -10.30
C ASN A 60 -12.99 5.92 -8.88
N VAL A 61 -14.30 5.81 -8.66
CA VAL A 61 -14.85 5.40 -7.35
C VAL A 61 -14.46 3.97 -7.00
N ASN A 62 -14.58 3.02 -7.93
CA ASN A 62 -14.23 1.61 -7.66
C ASN A 62 -12.73 1.44 -7.36
N VAL A 63 -11.85 2.05 -8.15
CA VAL A 63 -10.40 1.97 -7.91
C VAL A 63 -10.03 2.60 -6.56
N ARG A 64 -10.63 3.73 -6.20
CA ARG A 64 -10.39 4.40 -4.91
C ARG A 64 -10.86 3.55 -3.73
N SER A 65 -12.09 3.05 -3.77
CA SER A 65 -12.64 2.22 -2.70
C SER A 65 -11.84 0.93 -2.51
N THR A 66 -11.48 0.23 -3.59
CA THR A 66 -10.65 -0.97 -3.51
C THR A 66 -9.26 -0.67 -2.96
N SER A 67 -8.63 0.43 -3.40
CA SER A 67 -7.31 0.83 -2.92
C SER A 67 -7.31 1.24 -1.45
N LEU A 68 -8.37 1.92 -0.99
CA LEU A 68 -8.55 2.28 0.41
C LEU A 68 -8.73 1.03 1.30
N LEU A 69 -9.52 0.05 0.83
CA LEU A 69 -9.70 -1.23 1.52
C LEU A 69 -8.38 -1.98 1.67
N PHE A 70 -7.63 -2.14 0.56
CA PHE A 70 -6.32 -2.79 0.60
C PHE A 70 -5.31 -2.05 1.46
N PHE A 71 -5.29 -0.71 1.40
CA PHE A 71 -4.47 0.12 2.29
C PHE A 71 -4.79 -0.14 3.76
N THR A 72 -6.08 -0.19 4.12
CA THR A 72 -6.52 -0.38 5.50
C THR A 72 -6.13 -1.76 6.02
N VAL A 73 -6.35 -2.81 5.23
CA VAL A 73 -5.98 -4.19 5.58
C VAL A 73 -4.45 -4.33 5.70
N ALA A 74 -3.69 -3.74 4.77
CA ALA A 74 -2.23 -3.74 4.83
C ALA A 74 -1.71 -2.97 6.05
N PHE A 75 -2.28 -1.81 6.35
CA PHE A 75 -1.90 -0.99 7.50
C PHE A 75 -2.14 -1.73 8.82
N ILE A 76 -3.33 -2.32 9.00
CA ILE A 76 -3.66 -3.13 10.19
C ILE A 76 -2.72 -4.32 10.30
N SER A 77 -2.43 -5.00 9.17
CA SER A 77 -1.51 -6.13 9.16
C SER A 77 -0.09 -5.72 9.58
N HIS A 78 0.48 -4.66 8.99
CA HIS A 78 1.78 -4.13 9.41
C HIS A 78 1.79 -3.70 10.89
N PHE A 79 0.69 -3.12 11.37
CA PHE A 79 0.55 -2.73 12.77
C PHE A 79 0.59 -3.94 13.70
N ILE A 80 -0.16 -5.00 13.41
CA ILE A 80 -0.11 -6.24 14.19
C ILE A 80 1.28 -6.87 14.14
N PHE A 81 1.88 -6.95 12.95
CA PHE A 81 3.23 -7.49 12.77
C PHE A 81 4.30 -6.66 13.49
N SER A 82 4.07 -5.38 13.73
CA SER A 82 4.96 -4.52 14.52
C SER A 82 5.05 -4.93 15.99
N PHE A 83 4.03 -5.61 16.55
CA PHE A 83 4.04 -6.06 17.94
C PHE A 83 4.41 -7.54 18.10
N THR A 84 4.44 -8.30 17.01
CA THR A 84 4.67 -9.75 17.02
C THR A 84 5.98 -10.11 16.32
N GLN A 85 6.86 -10.86 17.00
CA GLN A 85 8.16 -11.32 16.49
C GLN A 85 7.97 -12.49 15.49
N PHE A 86 7.41 -12.23 14.31
CA PHE A 86 7.28 -13.25 13.25
C PHE A 86 8.57 -13.40 12.42
N SER A 87 8.75 -14.58 11.82
CA SER A 87 9.83 -14.85 10.87
C SER A 87 9.70 -13.96 9.63
N ALA A 88 10.83 -13.38 9.19
CA ALA A 88 10.95 -12.54 8.00
C ALA A 88 10.29 -13.16 6.76
N SER A 89 10.41 -14.49 6.61
CA SER A 89 9.87 -15.23 5.46
C SER A 89 8.34 -15.20 5.41
N VAL A 90 7.66 -15.33 6.56
CA VAL A 90 6.18 -15.30 6.63
C VAL A 90 5.67 -13.92 6.26
N TYR A 91 6.36 -12.88 6.72
CA TYR A 91 6.04 -11.50 6.40
C TYR A 91 6.15 -11.21 4.89
N ILE A 92 7.25 -11.62 4.26
CA ILE A 92 7.48 -11.42 2.81
C ILE A 92 6.41 -12.14 1.99
N VAL A 93 6.10 -13.40 2.32
CA VAL A 93 5.13 -14.20 1.54
C VAL A 93 3.72 -13.64 1.68
N THR A 94 3.26 -13.32 2.89
CA THR A 94 1.92 -12.78 3.12
C THR A 94 1.70 -11.42 2.45
N HIS A 95 2.65 -10.50 2.63
CA HIS A 95 2.55 -9.16 2.06
C HIS A 95 2.78 -9.15 0.55
N GLY A 96 3.64 -10.02 0.03
CA GLY A 96 3.84 -10.22 -1.40
C GLY A 96 2.59 -10.75 -2.10
N ILE A 97 1.90 -11.74 -1.51
CA ILE A 97 0.63 -12.25 -2.03
C ILE A 97 -0.44 -11.15 -2.00
N LEU A 98 -0.51 -10.38 -0.92
CA LEU A 98 -1.47 -9.29 -0.78
C LEU A 98 -1.26 -8.19 -1.84
N LEU A 99 0.00 -7.85 -2.13
CA LEU A 99 0.36 -6.91 -3.20
C LEU A 99 -0.02 -7.48 -4.58
N LEU A 100 0.28 -8.75 -4.87
CA LEU A 100 -0.09 -9.38 -6.13
C LEU A 100 -1.60 -9.43 -6.35
N LEU A 101 -2.37 -9.76 -5.31
CA LEU A 101 -3.83 -9.70 -5.36
C LEU A 101 -4.34 -8.29 -5.63
N TYR A 102 -3.76 -7.29 -4.97
CA TYR A 102 -4.12 -5.89 -5.19
C TYR A 102 -3.91 -5.45 -6.63
N VAL A 103 -2.73 -5.75 -7.20
CA VAL A 103 -2.40 -5.45 -8.61
C VAL A 103 -3.36 -6.17 -9.55
N LEU A 104 -3.74 -7.41 -9.26
CA LEU A 104 -4.68 -8.18 -10.08
C LEU A 104 -6.09 -7.58 -10.07
N VAL A 105 -6.57 -7.12 -8.90
CA VAL A 105 -7.87 -6.46 -8.80
C VAL A 105 -7.85 -5.12 -9.55
N LEU A 106 -6.78 -4.31 -9.40
CA LEU A 106 -6.60 -3.09 -10.17
C LEU A 106 -6.60 -3.35 -11.68
N TYR A 107 -5.89 -4.40 -12.12
CA TYR A 107 -5.85 -4.79 -13.52
C TYR A 107 -7.25 -5.15 -14.06
N LYS A 108 -8.03 -5.92 -13.30
CA LYS A 108 -9.42 -6.24 -13.69
C LYS A 108 -10.31 -5.00 -13.75
N LEU A 109 -10.22 -4.11 -12.76
CA LEU A 109 -11.01 -2.88 -12.71
C LEU A 109 -10.71 -1.93 -13.87
N THR A 110 -9.46 -1.92 -14.32
CA THR A 110 -8.97 -1.00 -15.36
C THR A 110 -9.12 -1.56 -16.77
N ARG A 111 -9.17 -2.90 -16.91
CA ARG A 111 -9.43 -3.60 -18.18
C ARG A 111 -10.92 -3.90 -18.43
N SER A 112 -11.79 -3.84 -17.42
CA SER A 112 -13.24 -4.11 -17.57
C SER A 112 -14.01 -3.00 -18.32
N ILE A 113 -13.33 -2.17 -19.12
CA ILE A 113 -13.89 -1.09 -19.93
C ILE A 113 -13.32 -1.22 -21.34
#